data_AF-A0AAD2EQF9-F1
#
_entry.id   AF-A0AAD2EQF9-F1
#
_cell.length_a   1.000
_cell.length_b   1.000
_cell.length_c   1.000
_cell.angle_alpha   90.00
_cell.angle_beta   90.00
_cell.angle_gamma   90.00
#
_symmetry.space_group_name_H-M   'P 1'
#
loop_
_entity.id
_entity.type
_entity.pdbx_description
1 polymer ?
#
loop_
_entity_poly.entity_id
_entity_poly.type
_entity_poly.pdbx_seq_one_letter_code
_entity_poly.pdbx_strand_id
1 'polypeptide(L)'
;MEHGLNPNLVFKWRRALRAGEYDPVGLLPVTVEAPAQEIERPVPAPVGSAAPAGAIEISVGNTRVRIEGSPDEGTLLLVLRMLRSASGSAA
;
A
#
# COMPACT_ATOMS: atom_id res chain seq x y z
N MET A 1 -1.78 -10.77 -18.64
CA MET A 1 -1.05 -9.62 -18.06
C MET A 1 -1.03 -9.85 -16.54
N GLU A 2 -0.26 -10.82 -16.07
CA GLU A 2 -0.50 -11.49 -14.77
C GLU A 2 -0.07 -10.71 -13.51
N HIS A 3 0.62 -9.58 -13.65
CA HIS A 3 1.13 -8.82 -12.48
C HIS A 3 0.95 -7.30 -12.60
N GLY A 4 0.08 -6.83 -13.50
CA GLY A 4 -0.16 -5.39 -13.72
C GLY A 4 1.05 -4.59 -14.23
N LEU A 5 2.20 -5.24 -14.42
CA LEU A 5 3.46 -4.61 -14.77
C LEU A 5 3.74 -4.80 -16.26
N ASN A 6 3.95 -3.70 -16.98
CA ASN A 6 4.17 -3.73 -18.42
C ASN A 6 5.56 -4.33 -18.73
N PRO A 7 5.64 -5.49 -19.41
CA PRO A 7 6.92 -6.14 -19.69
C PRO A 7 7.86 -5.27 -20.54
N ASN A 8 7.33 -4.42 -21.42
CA ASN A 8 8.13 -3.51 -22.22
C ASN A 8 8.88 -2.49 -21.36
N LEU A 9 8.32 -2.09 -20.22
CA LEU A 9 9.00 -1.21 -19.26
C LEU A 9 10.17 -1.94 -18.60
N VAL A 10 9.97 -3.18 -18.18
CA VAL A 10 11.04 -4.01 -17.58
C VAL A 10 12.22 -4.20 -18.54
N PHE A 11 11.93 -4.48 -19.82
CA PHE A 11 12.97 -4.60 -20.85
C PHE A 11 13.73 -3.28 -21.05
N LYS A 12 13.02 -2.15 -21.10
CA LYS A 12 13.65 -0.82 -21.22
C LYS A 12 14.54 -0.50 -20.02
N TRP A 13 14.06 -0.71 -18.81
CA TRP A 13 14.82 -0.46 -17.58
C TRP A 13 16.06 -1.33 -17.46
N ARG A 14 15.96 -2.63 -17.78
CA ARG A 14 17.12 -3.53 -17.81
C ARG A 14 18.18 -3.14 -18.84
N ARG A 15 17.76 -2.53 -19.95
CA ARG A 15 18.69 -2.03 -20.97
C ARG A 15 19.41 -0.77 -20.49
N ALA A 16 18.65 0.21 -19.97
CA ALA A 16 19.19 1.46 -19.44
C ALA A 16 20.16 1.22 -18.27
N LEU A 17 19.85 0.28 -17.36
CA LEU A 17 20.73 -0.10 -16.25
C LEU A 17 22.07 -0.66 -16.74
N ARG A 18 22.06 -1.54 -17.74
CA ARG A 18 23.29 -2.08 -18.33
C ARG A 18 24.07 -1.05 -19.14
N ALA A 19 23.39 -0.04 -19.68
CA ALA A 19 24.01 1.09 -20.37
C ALA A 19 24.57 2.15 -19.41
N GLY A 20 24.39 2.00 -18.09
CA GLY A 20 24.87 2.98 -17.11
C GLY A 20 24.09 4.30 -17.14
N GLU A 21 22.87 4.31 -17.68
CA GLU A 21 22.02 5.52 -17.78
C GLU A 21 21.39 5.93 -16.44
N TYR A 22 21.62 5.16 -15.37
CA TYR A 22 21.18 5.48 -14.02
C TYR A 22 22.37 5.82 -13.14
N ASP A 23 22.18 6.83 -12.29
CA ASP A 23 23.14 7.14 -11.25
C ASP A 23 23.34 5.94 -10.30
N PRO A 24 24.56 5.73 -9.80
CA PRO A 24 24.81 4.69 -8.82
C PRO A 24 23.98 4.95 -7.56
N VAL A 25 22.91 4.18 -7.38
CA VAL A 25 22.18 4.11 -6.12
C VAL A 25 23.04 3.33 -5.13
N GLY A 26 23.76 4.07 -4.27
CA GLY A 26 24.42 3.49 -3.11
C GLY A 26 23.36 2.89 -2.18
N LEU A 27 23.40 1.56 -1.98
CA LEU A 27 22.63 0.94 -0.91
C LEU A 27 23.29 1.33 0.41
N LEU A 28 22.59 2.11 1.22
CA LEU A 28 23.03 2.43 2.57
C LEU A 28 22.77 1.21 3.47
N PRO A 29 23.79 0.67 4.15
CA PRO A 29 23.58 -0.42 5.09
C PRO A 29 22.68 0.08 6.23
N VAL A 30 21.59 -0.64 6.47
CA VAL A 30 20.72 -0.42 7.63
C VAL A 30 21.17 -1.38 8.72
N THR A 31 21.73 -0.84 9.81
CA THR A 31 22.03 -1.62 11.02
C THR A 31 20.73 -1.84 11.79
N VAL A 32 20.32 -3.10 11.92
CA VAL A 32 19.21 -3.48 12.81
C VAL A 32 19.83 -3.79 14.18
N GLU A 33 19.62 -2.91 15.16
CA GLU A 33 20.06 -3.17 16.54
C GLU A 33 19.31 -4.37 17.11
N ALA A 34 20.04 -5.33 17.70
CA ALA A 34 19.43 -6.43 18.42
C ALA A 34 18.67 -5.88 19.65
N PRO A 35 17.50 -6.43 20.01
CA PRO A 35 16.77 -5.96 21.18
C PRO A 35 17.65 -6.16 22.43
N ALA A 36 17.97 -5.06 23.10
CA ALA A 36 18.59 -5.12 24.42
C ALA A 36 17.67 -5.86 25.38
N GLN A 37 18.21 -6.78 26.18
CA GLN A 37 17.45 -7.43 27.24
C GLN A 37 16.88 -6.34 28.16
N GLU A 38 15.55 -6.28 28.22
CA GLU A 38 14.80 -5.29 28.98
C GLU A 38 15.12 -5.42 30.48
N ILE A 39 15.72 -4.37 31.04
CA ILE A 39 15.64 -4.13 32.48
C ILE A 39 14.23 -3.61 32.73
N GLU A 40 13.43 -4.42 33.40
CA GLU A 40 12.02 -4.18 33.72
C GLU A 40 11.86 -2.84 34.46
N ARG A 41 11.43 -1.82 33.72
CA ARG A 41 10.89 -0.57 34.27
C ARG A 41 9.38 -0.65 34.07
N PRO A 42 8.54 -0.25 35.05
CA PRO A 42 7.11 -0.15 34.81
C PRO A 42 6.88 1.00 33.83
N VAL A 43 6.72 0.66 32.55
CA VAL A 43 6.43 1.60 31.47
C VAL A 43 4.90 1.78 31.45
N PRO A 44 4.38 3.03 31.44
CA PRO A 44 2.95 3.25 31.26
C PRO A 44 2.51 2.62 29.94
N ALA A 45 1.31 2.03 29.93
CA ALA A 45 0.81 1.20 28.84
C ALA A 45 1.15 1.81 27.46
N PRO A 46 1.73 1.02 26.53
CA PRO A 46 2.11 1.52 25.23
C PRO A 46 0.85 2.04 24.54
N VAL A 47 0.82 3.35 24.26
CA VAL A 47 -0.10 3.90 23.26
C VAL A 47 0.24 3.18 21.96
N GLY A 48 -0.64 2.27 21.55
CA GLY A 48 -0.41 1.41 20.40
C GLY A 48 0.01 2.26 19.22
N SER A 49 1.23 2.02 18.71
CA SER A 49 1.67 2.60 17.46
C SER A 49 0.65 2.19 16.40
N ALA A 50 -0.16 3.14 15.95
CA ALA A 50 -1.18 2.88 14.96
C ALA A 50 -0.47 2.38 13.70
N ALA A 51 -0.74 1.13 13.32
CA ALA A 51 -0.26 0.58 12.05
C ALA A 51 -0.58 1.57 10.93
N PRO A 52 0.32 1.77 9.94
CA PRO A 52 0.06 2.68 8.85
C PRO A 52 -1.27 2.31 8.21
N ALA A 53 -2.20 3.26 8.26
CA ALA A 53 -3.53 3.15 7.69
C ALA A 53 -3.39 2.78 6.21
N GLY A 54 -3.83 1.57 5.85
CA GLY A 54 -3.88 1.14 4.46
C GLY A 54 -4.90 1.96 3.66
N ALA A 55 -4.94 1.72 2.36
CA ALA A 55 -6.01 2.25 1.53
C ALA A 55 -6.59 1.15 0.63
N ILE A 56 -7.92 1.09 0.58
CA ILE A 56 -8.68 0.22 -0.32
C ILE A 56 -9.22 1.07 -1.45
N GLU A 57 -9.06 0.59 -2.68
CA GLU A 57 -9.51 1.27 -3.87
C GLU A 57 -10.44 0.40 -4.70
N ILE A 58 -11.57 0.99 -5.10
CA ILE A 58 -12.61 0.34 -5.88
C ILE A 58 -12.82 1.16 -7.16
N SER A 59 -12.69 0.51 -8.31
CA SER A 59 -12.92 1.13 -9.62
C SER A 59 -14.12 0.49 -10.31
N VAL A 60 -15.11 1.30 -10.69
CA VAL A 60 -16.34 0.87 -11.39
C VAL A 60 -16.54 1.78 -12.60
N GLY A 61 -16.33 1.25 -13.81
CA GLY A 61 -16.35 2.06 -15.04
C GLY A 61 -15.34 3.20 -14.97
N ASN A 62 -15.82 4.44 -15.07
CA ASN A 62 -15.00 5.66 -14.97
C ASN A 62 -14.91 6.24 -13.55
N THR A 63 -15.53 5.61 -12.56
CA THR A 63 -15.57 6.09 -11.17
C THR A 63 -14.56 5.34 -10.31
N ARG A 64 -13.83 6.08 -9.46
CA ARG A 64 -12.87 5.55 -8.49
C ARG A 64 -13.26 5.98 -7.09
N VAL A 65 -13.36 5.03 -6.17
CA VAL A 65 -13.61 5.24 -4.75
C VAL A 65 -12.39 4.77 -3.96
N ARG A 66 -11.90 5.62 -3.06
CA ARG A 66 -10.74 5.34 -2.19
C ARG A 66 -11.17 5.44 -0.73
N ILE A 67 -10.87 4.41 0.03
CA ILE A 67 -11.16 4.28 1.46
C ILE A 67 -9.81 4.21 2.18
N GLU A 68 -9.51 5.17 3.04
CA GLU A 68 -8.26 5.24 3.81
C GLU A 68 -8.51 4.83 5.26
N GLY A 69 -7.48 4.32 5.95
CA GLY A 69 -7.61 3.89 7.34
C GLY A 69 -7.65 2.37 7.49
N SER A 70 -8.37 1.94 8.52
CA SER A 70 -8.66 0.54 8.81
C SER A 70 -10.17 0.33 8.74
N PRO A 71 -10.78 0.34 7.55
CA PRO A 71 -12.23 0.18 7.42
C PRO A 71 -12.66 -1.20 7.92
N ASP A 72 -13.73 -1.25 8.70
CA ASP A 72 -14.37 -2.49 9.11
C ASP A 72 -15.26 -3.08 7.98
N GLU A 73 -15.73 -4.31 8.20
CA GLU A 73 -16.61 -5.02 7.25
C GLU A 73 -17.91 -4.26 6.96
N GLY A 74 -18.53 -3.64 7.97
CA GLY A 74 -19.77 -2.89 7.82
C GLY A 74 -19.59 -1.67 6.93
N THR A 75 -18.48 -0.95 7.11
CA THR A 75 -18.07 0.17 6.25
C THR A 75 -17.90 -0.29 4.80
N LEU A 76 -17.19 -1.40 4.56
CA LEU A 76 -17.00 -1.96 3.22
C LEU A 76 -18.32 -2.41 2.58
N LEU A 77 -19.17 -3.13 3.31
CA LEU A 77 -20.46 -3.59 2.82
C LEU A 77 -21.38 -2.43 2.45
N LEU A 78 -21.37 -1.34 3.25
CA LEU A 78 -22.16 -0.15 2.95
C LEU A 78 -21.70 0.51 1.65
N VAL A 79 -20.39 0.73 1.48
CA VAL A 79 -19.82 1.30 0.25
C VAL A 79 -20.19 0.46 -0.97
N LEU A 80 -20.04 -0.87 -0.89
CA LEU A 80 -20.39 -1.77 -1.98
C LEU A 80 -21.88 -1.74 -2.31
N ARG A 81 -22.77 -1.66 -1.31
CA ARG A 81 -24.22 -1.52 -1.52
C ARG A 81 -24.56 -0.21 -2.23
N MET A 82 -23.96 0.91 -1.81
CA MET A 82 -24.17 2.21 -2.45
C MET A 82 -23.67 2.23 -3.90
N LEU A 83 -22.52 1.62 -4.17
CA LEU A 83 -22.00 1.50 -5.54
C LEU A 83 -22.92 0.66 -6.42
N ARG A 84 -23.49 -0.42 -5.87
CA ARG A 84 -24.47 -1.25 -6.57
C ARG A 84 -25.76 -0.48 -6.88
N SER A 85 -26.28 0.32 -5.95
CA SER A 85 -27.48 1.12 -6.18
C SER A 85 -27.25 2.28 -7.15
N ALA A 86 -26.08 2.94 -7.08
CA ALA A 86 -25.70 3.99 -8.01
C ALA A 86 -25.57 3.45 -9.45
N SER A 87 -25.06 2.22 -9.61
CA SER A 87 -24.96 1.56 -10.92
C SER A 87 -26.33 1.20 -11.51
N GLY A 88 -27.36 1.01 -10.66
CA GLY A 88 -28.73 0.73 -11.09
C GLY A 88 -29.60 1.98 -11.35
N SER A 89 -29.14 3.17 -10.95
CA SER A 89 -29.86 4.44 -11.13
C SER A 89 -29.55 5.15 -12.47
N ALA A 90 -28.66 4.59 -13.29
CA ALA A 90 -28.26 5.14 -14.59
C ALA A 90 -29.05 4.54 -15.77
N ALA A 91 -30.30 4.12 -15.55
CA ALA A 91 -31.21 3.60 -16.57
C ALA A 91 -32.38 4.56 -16.82
#